data_AF-A0A059WRS5-F1
#
_entry.id   AF-A0A059WRS5-F1
#
_cell.length_a   1.000
_cell.length_b   1.000
_cell.length_c   1.000
_cell.angle_alpha   90.00
_cell.angle_beta   90.00
_cell.angle_gamma   90.00
#
_symmetry.space_group_name_H-M   'P 1'
#
loop_
_entity.id
_entity.type
_entity.pdbx_description
1 polymer ?
#
loop_
_entity_poly.entity_id
_entity_poly.type
_entity_poly.pdbx_seq_one_letter_code
_entity_poly.pdbx_strand_id
1 'polypeptide(L)'
;MPKQFWETQGNMAMLLFETEEEIKNLQPDMSALNKLPYDEFIVTAKGTDTDFVSRLFAPRIGGIPEDPVTGATHCSLIPYWAEKLGKEKLYARQLSARGGELFCELNGERVKIGGNAALYLKGEIYV
;
A
#
# COMPACT_ATOMS: atom_id res chain seq x y z
N MET A 1 9.48 -14.37 4.03
CA MET A 1 8.25 -15.05 3.53
C MET A 1 7.07 -14.41 4.23
N PRO A 2 5.91 -14.24 3.56
CA PRO A 2 4.74 -13.66 4.20
C PRO A 2 4.23 -14.58 5.32
N LYS A 3 3.75 -13.98 6.42
CA LYS A 3 3.09 -14.68 7.52
C LYS A 3 1.66 -15.06 7.20
N GLN A 4 0.96 -14.19 6.49
CA GLN A 4 -0.46 -14.35 6.15
C GLN A 4 -0.74 -13.77 4.76
N PHE A 5 -1.79 -14.28 4.14
CA PHE A 5 -2.21 -13.94 2.78
C PHE A 5 -3.74 -13.85 2.72
N TRP A 6 -4.25 -12.84 2.02
CA TRP A 6 -5.68 -12.69 1.72
C TRP A 6 -5.88 -12.16 0.32
N GLU A 7 -6.95 -12.60 -0.33
CA GLU A 7 -7.49 -11.94 -1.51
C GLU A 7 -8.35 -10.77 -1.05
N THR A 8 -8.18 -9.61 -1.68
CA THR A 8 -8.99 -8.42 -1.41
C THR A 8 -9.88 -8.11 -2.59
N GLN A 9 -10.79 -7.14 -2.43
CA GLN A 9 -11.59 -6.63 -3.54
C GLN A 9 -10.68 -6.14 -4.68
N GLY A 10 -11.14 -6.25 -5.93
CA GLY A 10 -10.39 -5.75 -7.10
C GLY A 10 -9.23 -6.63 -7.57
N ASN A 11 -9.25 -7.95 -7.31
CA ASN A 11 -8.21 -8.90 -7.75
C ASN A 11 -6.79 -8.58 -7.21
N MET A 12 -6.72 -8.02 -6.01
CA MET A 12 -5.45 -7.77 -5.31
C MET A 12 -5.17 -8.85 -4.26
N ALA A 13 -3.89 -9.14 -4.06
CA ALA A 13 -3.39 -10.00 -3.01
C ALA A 13 -2.74 -9.18 -1.89
N MET A 14 -3.20 -9.31 -0.64
CA MET A 14 -2.56 -8.70 0.52
C MET A 14 -1.71 -9.71 1.28
N LEU A 15 -0.45 -9.38 1.51
CA LEU A 15 0.55 -10.22 2.17
C LEU A 15 1.09 -9.52 3.42
N LEU A 16 0.93 -10.17 4.57
CA LEU A 16 1.46 -9.67 5.84
C LEU A 16 2.89 -10.17 6.05
N PHE A 17 3.79 -9.28 6.41
CA PHE A 17 5.17 -9.56 6.82
C PHE A 17 5.36 -9.24 8.29
N GLU A 18 6.48 -9.69 8.87
CA GLU A 18 6.70 -9.52 10.31
C GLU A 18 7.16 -8.10 10.66
N THR A 19 8.04 -7.55 9.84
CA THR A 19 8.72 -6.30 10.16
C THR A 19 8.71 -5.32 9.00
N GLU A 20 8.76 -4.04 9.34
CA GLU A 20 9.01 -2.97 8.37
C GLU A 20 10.31 -3.19 7.57
N GLU A 21 11.34 -3.77 8.18
CA GLU A 21 12.62 -4.03 7.53
C GLU A 21 12.52 -5.10 6.43
N GLU A 22 11.67 -6.12 6.62
CA GLU A 22 11.34 -7.07 5.56
C GLU A 22 10.68 -6.34 4.39
N ILE A 23 9.70 -5.46 4.65
CA ILE A 23 9.00 -4.69 3.62
C ILE A 23 9.98 -3.79 2.83
N LYS A 24 10.87 -3.09 3.51
CA LYS A 24 11.89 -2.23 2.90
C LYS A 24 12.80 -3.00 1.94
N ASN A 25 13.26 -4.17 2.37
CA ASN A 25 14.24 -4.96 1.64
C ASN A 25 13.63 -5.92 0.60
N LEU A 26 12.30 -5.95 0.46
CA LEU A 26 11.64 -6.81 -0.53
C LEU A 26 12.11 -6.47 -1.95
N GLN A 27 12.61 -7.49 -2.64
CA GLN A 27 12.93 -7.47 -4.07
C GLN A 27 12.14 -8.57 -4.76
N PRO A 28 10.84 -8.34 -5.02
CA PRO A 28 10.01 -9.36 -5.66
C PRO A 28 10.46 -9.62 -7.10
N ASP A 29 10.43 -10.88 -7.50
CA ASP A 29 10.56 -11.26 -8.90
C ASP A 29 9.27 -10.88 -9.64
N MET A 30 9.31 -9.75 -10.34
CA MET A 30 8.17 -9.25 -11.10
C MET A 30 7.72 -10.22 -12.20
N SER A 31 8.64 -10.99 -12.78
CA SER A 31 8.30 -11.99 -13.81
C SER A 31 7.56 -13.18 -13.21
N ALA A 32 7.88 -13.56 -11.98
CA ALA A 32 7.15 -14.57 -11.24
C ALA A 32 5.77 -14.05 -10.81
N LEU A 33 5.70 -12.84 -10.25
CA LEU A 33 4.43 -12.22 -9.85
C LEU A 33 3.47 -12.06 -11.03
N ASN A 34 3.98 -11.72 -12.23
CA ASN A 34 3.16 -11.56 -13.43
C ASN A 34 2.47 -12.86 -13.89
N LYS A 35 2.92 -14.03 -13.42
CA LYS A 35 2.30 -15.34 -13.73
C LYS A 35 1.19 -15.73 -12.76
N LEU A 36 1.03 -15.01 -11.66
CA LEU A 36 0.01 -15.26 -10.65
C LEU A 36 -1.34 -14.64 -11.06
N PRO A 37 -2.47 -15.13 -10.53
CA PRO A 37 -3.80 -14.70 -10.96
C PRO A 37 -4.21 -13.31 -10.45
N TYR A 38 -3.36 -12.58 -9.71
CA TYR A 38 -3.66 -11.28 -9.12
C TYR A 38 -3.06 -10.13 -9.92
N ASP A 39 -3.77 -9.01 -10.00
CA ASP A 39 -3.30 -7.81 -10.72
C ASP A 39 -2.31 -6.99 -9.89
N GLU A 40 -2.49 -7.01 -8.56
CA GLU A 40 -1.71 -6.22 -7.62
C GLU A 40 -1.37 -7.01 -6.35
N PHE A 41 -0.21 -6.71 -5.77
CA PHE A 41 0.32 -7.34 -4.55
C PHE A 41 0.61 -6.27 -3.52
N ILE A 42 -0.24 -6.17 -2.51
CA ILE A 42 -0.06 -5.32 -1.35
C ILE A 42 0.80 -6.08 -0.36
N VAL A 43 1.96 -5.55 0.01
CA VAL A 43 2.77 -6.09 1.11
C VAL A 43 2.70 -5.12 2.28
N THR A 44 2.52 -5.61 3.50
CA THR A 44 2.35 -4.75 4.68
C THR A 44 2.95 -5.37 5.94
N ALA A 45 3.37 -4.52 6.88
CA ALA A 45 3.84 -4.91 8.20
C ALA A 45 3.55 -3.79 9.21
N LYS A 46 3.72 -4.10 10.49
CA LYS A 46 3.66 -3.08 11.55
C LYS A 46 4.82 -2.10 11.35
N GLY A 47 4.52 -0.81 11.48
CA GLY A 47 5.53 0.24 11.40
C GLY A 47 6.37 0.34 12.67
N THR A 48 7.57 0.87 12.53
CA THR A 48 8.48 1.18 13.64
C THR A 48 8.14 2.54 14.24
N ASP A 49 8.04 3.56 13.37
CA ASP A 49 7.67 4.94 13.72
C ASP A 49 6.27 5.33 13.18
N THR A 50 5.56 4.37 12.60
CA THR A 50 4.21 4.51 12.07
C THR A 50 3.33 3.38 12.60
N ASP A 51 2.02 3.49 12.45
CA ASP A 51 1.12 2.40 12.83
C ASP A 51 1.31 1.18 11.91
N PHE A 52 1.44 1.42 10.61
CA PHE A 52 1.78 0.40 9.64
C PHE A 52 2.53 0.96 8.43
N VAL A 53 3.11 0.04 7.66
CA VAL A 53 3.77 0.34 6.39
C VAL A 53 3.26 -0.56 5.28
N SER A 54 3.39 -0.12 4.04
CA SER A 54 3.05 -0.94 2.88
C SER A 54 3.95 -0.68 1.66
N ARG A 55 3.90 -1.58 0.68
CA ARG A 55 4.32 -1.35 -0.72
C ARG A 55 3.29 -2.01 -1.64
N LEU A 56 3.20 -1.55 -2.89
CA LEU A 56 2.32 -2.14 -3.89
C LEU A 56 3.09 -2.49 -5.15
N PHE A 57 3.02 -3.75 -5.56
CA PHE A 57 3.57 -4.22 -6.83
C PHE A 57 2.44 -4.58 -7.78
N ALA A 58 2.46 -4.06 -9.00
CA ALA A 58 1.37 -4.24 -9.97
C ALA A 58 1.87 -4.66 -11.36
N PRO A 59 2.69 -5.73 -11.48
CA PRO A 59 3.39 -6.06 -12.72
C PRO A 59 2.46 -6.38 -13.91
N ARG A 60 1.20 -6.77 -13.65
CA ARG A 60 0.19 -7.03 -14.69
C ARG A 60 -0.45 -5.75 -15.22
N ILE A 61 -0.44 -4.67 -14.43
CA ILE A 61 -0.89 -3.35 -14.84
C ILE A 61 0.28 -2.72 -15.61
N GLY A 62 0.26 -2.92 -16.92
CA GLY A 62 1.39 -2.66 -17.82
C GLY A 62 2.15 -1.35 -17.51
N GLY A 63 3.46 -1.49 -17.27
CA GLY A 63 4.37 -0.36 -17.07
C GLY A 63 4.57 0.08 -15.62
N ILE A 64 3.91 -0.54 -14.63
CA ILE A 64 4.05 -0.18 -13.21
C ILE A 64 4.61 -1.35 -12.40
N PRO A 65 5.94 -1.49 -12.28
CA PRO A 65 6.54 -2.50 -11.40
C PRO A 65 6.17 -2.28 -9.93
N GLU A 66 6.15 -1.01 -9.50
CA GLU A 66 5.79 -0.59 -8.15
C GLU A 66 5.12 0.79 -8.21
N ASP A 67 3.97 0.93 -7.55
CA ASP A 67 3.27 2.21 -7.45
C ASP A 67 3.79 3.02 -6.25
N PRO A 68 4.17 4.31 -6.43
CA PRO A 68 4.68 5.15 -5.35
C PRO A 68 3.79 5.22 -4.11
N VAL A 69 2.50 5.50 -4.29
CA VAL A 69 1.51 5.69 -3.21
C VAL A 69 0.12 5.33 -3.74
N THR A 70 -0.50 4.29 -3.18
CA THR A 70 -1.77 3.76 -3.70
C THR A 70 -2.91 3.97 -2.72
N GLY A 71 -3.80 4.90 -3.04
CA GLY A 71 -4.95 5.21 -2.16
C GLY A 71 -5.95 4.04 -2.04
N ALA A 72 -6.23 3.32 -3.13
CA ALA A 72 -7.25 2.28 -3.15
C ALA A 72 -6.95 1.10 -2.20
N THR A 73 -5.67 0.74 -2.02
CA THR A 73 -5.24 -0.36 -1.15
C THR A 73 -5.59 -0.11 0.32
N HIS A 74 -5.77 1.16 0.71
CA HIS A 74 -6.11 1.55 2.06
C HIS A 74 -7.55 1.21 2.45
N CYS A 75 -8.43 0.89 1.49
CA CYS A 75 -9.73 0.27 1.79
C CYS A 75 -9.60 -1.09 2.49
N SER A 76 -8.51 -1.82 2.23
CA SER A 76 -8.20 -3.10 2.89
C SER A 76 -7.28 -2.93 4.09
N LEU A 77 -6.25 -2.07 3.96
CA LEU A 77 -5.23 -1.90 5.00
C LEU A 77 -5.77 -1.21 6.27
N ILE A 78 -6.62 -0.19 6.12
CA ILE A 78 -7.11 0.60 7.26
C ILE A 78 -7.97 -0.26 8.21
N PRO A 79 -9.01 -1.00 7.75
CA PRO A 79 -9.79 -1.85 8.64
C PRO A 79 -8.92 -2.92 9.32
N TYR A 80 -8.02 -3.55 8.56
CA TYR A 80 -7.11 -4.56 9.09
C TYR A 80 -6.24 -4.03 10.24
N TRP A 81 -5.51 -2.94 10.00
CA TRP A 81 -4.60 -2.39 11.01
C TRP A 81 -5.32 -1.71 12.17
N ALA A 82 -6.49 -1.11 11.91
CA ALA A 82 -7.35 -0.54 12.95
C ALA A 82 -7.77 -1.61 13.96
N GLU A 83 -8.25 -2.75 13.47
CA GLU A 83 -8.64 -3.89 14.30
C GLU A 83 -7.44 -4.45 15.06
N LYS A 84 -6.31 -4.67 14.37
CA LYS A 84 -5.09 -5.23 14.99
C LYS A 84 -4.48 -4.34 16.07
N LEU A 85 -4.57 -3.03 15.92
CA LEU A 85 -3.96 -2.06 16.84
C LEU A 85 -4.94 -1.50 17.85
N GLY A 86 -6.25 -1.74 17.68
CA GLY A 86 -7.29 -1.12 18.52
C GLY A 86 -7.34 0.41 18.35
N LYS A 87 -7.14 0.92 17.14
CA LYS A 87 -7.06 2.36 16.83
C LYS A 87 -7.90 2.73 15.63
N GLU A 88 -8.67 3.81 15.72
CA GLU A 88 -9.44 4.34 14.59
C GLU A 88 -8.60 5.30 13.72
N LYS A 89 -7.73 6.10 14.34
CA LYS A 89 -6.81 7.00 13.63
C LYS A 89 -5.45 6.35 13.53
N LEU A 90 -4.96 6.26 12.30
CA LEU A 90 -3.73 5.55 11.95
C LEU A 90 -2.83 6.46 11.13
N TYR A 91 -1.53 6.35 11.35
CA TYR A 91 -0.51 6.95 10.52
C TYR A 91 0.26 5.87 9.77
N ALA A 92 0.28 5.97 8.44
CA ALA A 92 0.87 4.97 7.56
C ALA A 92 1.94 5.55 6.64
N ARG A 93 2.86 4.70 6.19
CA ARG A 93 3.82 5.03 5.13
C ARG A 93 3.85 3.96 4.05
N GLN A 94 3.76 4.37 2.79
CA GLN A 94 4.06 3.51 1.65
C GLN A 94 5.55 3.63 1.31
N LEU A 95 6.31 2.55 1.50
CA LEU A 95 7.77 2.51 1.43
C LEU A 95 8.30 2.19 0.02
N SER A 96 7.68 2.82 -0.99
CA SER A 96 8.22 2.81 -2.34
C SER A 96 9.50 3.67 -2.41
N ALA A 97 10.22 3.61 -3.53
CA ALA A 97 11.40 4.46 -3.75
C ALA A 97 11.10 5.96 -3.62
N ARG A 98 9.88 6.41 -3.91
CA ARG A 98 9.45 7.82 -3.76
C ARG A 98 8.87 8.12 -2.38
N GLY A 99 8.39 7.11 -1.68
CA GLY A 99 7.72 7.24 -0.40
C GLY A 99 6.35 7.92 -0.49
N GLY A 100 5.53 7.69 0.53
CA GLY A 100 4.30 8.44 0.75
C GLY A 100 3.80 8.30 2.17
N GLU A 101 3.42 9.41 2.78
CA GLU A 101 2.77 9.45 4.09
C GLU A 101 1.25 9.51 3.92
N LEU A 102 0.54 8.72 4.72
CA LEU A 102 -0.92 8.72 4.74
C LEU A 102 -1.44 8.86 6.16
N PHE A 103 -2.40 9.77 6.32
CA PHE A 103 -3.18 9.96 7.53
C PHE A 103 -4.52 9.27 7.32
N CYS A 104 -4.79 8.24 8.13
CA CYS A 104 -5.89 7.32 7.91
C CYS A 104 -6.88 7.36 9.08
N GLU A 105 -8.15 7.14 8.76
CA GLU A 105 -9.21 7.01 9.76
C GLU A 105 -10.19 5.91 9.36
N LEU A 106 -10.42 4.94 10.24
CA LEU A 106 -11.57 4.04 10.17
C LEU A 106 -12.77 4.76 10.79
N ASN A 107 -13.78 5.07 9.98
CA ASN A 107 -14.96 5.83 10.37
C ASN A 107 -16.23 4.98 10.10
N GLY A 108 -16.47 4.01 11.00
CA GLY A 108 -17.52 3.01 10.84
C GLY A 108 -17.29 2.14 9.61
N GLU A 109 -18.23 2.15 8.67
CA GLU A 109 -18.16 1.38 7.41
C GLU A 109 -17.34 2.07 6.30
N ARG A 110 -16.72 3.22 6.60
CA ARG A 110 -15.93 3.99 5.63
C ARG A 110 -14.52 4.21 6.12
N VAL A 111 -13.60 4.36 5.16
CA VAL A 111 -12.22 4.79 5.42
C VAL A 111 -12.02 6.21 4.92
N LYS A 112 -11.22 6.99 5.64
CA LYS A 112 -10.69 8.27 5.16
C LYS A 112 -9.18 8.16 4.99
N ILE A 113 -8.69 8.74 3.91
CA ILE A 113 -7.26 8.92 3.67
C ILE A 113 -6.98 10.39 3.44
N GLY A 114 -5.87 10.87 3.98
CA GLY A 114 -5.34 12.20 3.76
C GLY A 114 -3.84 12.15 3.55
N GLY A 115 -3.32 13.14 2.83
CA GLY A 115 -1.90 13.29 2.55
C GLY A 115 -1.61 14.72 2.13
N ASN A 116 -0.33 15.07 2.13
CA ASN A 116 0.12 16.38 1.66
C ASN A 116 0.33 16.34 0.14
N ALA A 117 0.11 17.47 -0.53
CA ALA A 117 0.36 17.63 -1.95
C ALA A 117 1.36 18.77 -2.19
N ALA A 118 2.23 18.60 -3.18
CA ALA A 118 3.17 19.62 -3.63
C ALA A 118 3.00 19.84 -5.13
N LEU A 119 2.80 21.09 -5.54
CA LEU A 119 2.70 21.45 -6.95
C LEU A 119 4.09 21.35 -7.60
N TYR A 120 4.25 20.42 -8.54
CA TYR A 120 5.50 20.28 -9.30
C TYR A 120 5.59 21.29 -10.44
N LEU A 121 4.52 21.44 -11.22
CA LEU A 121 4.49 22.31 -12.40
C LEU A 121 3.06 22.80 -12.67
N LYS A 122 2.94 24.02 -13.18
CA LYS A 122 1.71 24.60 -13.73
C LYS A 122 1.99 25.16 -15.12
N GLY A 123 1.11 24.88 -16.08
CA GLY A 123 1.24 25.35 -17.46
C GLY A 123 -0.08 25.23 -18.23
N GLU A 124 -0.05 25.57 -19.51
CA GLU A 124 -1.17 25.50 -20.45
C GLU A 124 -0.83 24.55 -21.60
N ILE A 125 -1.77 23.71 -22.01
CA ILE A 125 -1.61 22.78 -23.15
C ILE A 125 -2.43 23.34 -24.33
N TYR A 126 -1.75 23.55 -25.45
CA TYR A 126 -2.37 23.92 -26.73
C TYR A 126 -2.36 22.69 -27.64
N VAL A 127 -3.51 22.37 -28.24
CA VAL A 127 -3.72 21.22 -29.12
C VAL A 127 -4.08 21.71 -30.51
#